data_AF-A0A6C0CFI0-F1
#
_entry.id   AF-A0A6C0CFI0-F1
#
_cell.length_a   1.000
_cell.length_b   1.000
_cell.length_c   1.000
_cell.angle_alpha   90.00
_cell.angle_beta   90.00
_cell.angle_gamma   90.00
#
_symmetry.space_group_name_H-M   'P 1'
#
loop_
_entity.id
_entity.type
_entity.pdbx_description
1 polymer ?
#
loop_
_entity_poly.entity_id
_entity_poly.type
_entity_poly.pdbx_seq_one_letter_code
_entity_poly.pdbx_strand_id
1 'polypeptide(L)' 'MLSGKCSCPCGGGQSCIVDRRELNDWVHEDDIFNKNKLPLRKNCHQEYTGTQLNALDKFMTDASID' A
#
# COMPACT_ATOMS: atom_id res chain seq x y z
N MET A 1 -5.25 7.87 19.24
CA MET A 1 -5.75 8.63 18.07
C MET A 1 -4.56 8.93 17.18
N LEU A 2 -4.41 8.19 16.08
CA LEU A 2 -3.37 8.45 15.09
C LEU A 2 -3.85 9.60 14.20
N SER A 3 -3.27 10.77 14.42
CA SER A 3 -3.55 12.00 13.68
C SER A 3 -3.00 11.88 12.26
N GLY A 4 -3.88 12.04 11.27
CA GLY A 4 -3.60 12.76 10.03
C GLY A 4 -2.46 12.25 9.14
N LYS A 5 -2.63 11.08 8.53
CA LYS A 5 -2.14 10.80 7.17
C LYS A 5 -3.05 9.73 6.59
N CYS A 6 -3.95 10.13 5.69
CA CYS A 6 -4.60 9.17 4.80
C CYS A 6 -3.50 8.62 3.89
N SER A 7 -2.78 7.62 4.37
CA SER A 7 -1.90 6.79 3.56
C SER A 7 -2.81 6.11 2.55
N CYS A 8 -2.95 6.69 1.35
CA CYS A 8 -3.74 6.05 0.30
C CYS A 8 -3.07 4.71 0.01
N PRO A 9 -3.71 3.58 0.34
CA PRO A 9 -3.08 2.27 0.27
C PRO A 9 -2.73 1.90 -1.18
N CYS A 10 -3.25 2.65 -2.16
CA CYS A 10 -3.01 2.47 -3.58
C CYS A 10 -2.10 3.50 -4.27
N GLY A 11 -1.22 4.15 -3.53
CA GLY A 11 -0.22 5.06 -4.11
C GLY A 11 -0.46 6.50 -3.68
N GLY A 12 0.62 7.12 -3.21
CA GLY A 12 0.62 8.46 -2.64
C GLY A 12 0.22 9.52 -3.67
N GLY A 13 -0.82 10.28 -3.35
CA GLY A 13 -1.29 11.44 -4.10
C GLY A 13 -2.76 11.32 -4.45
N GLN A 14 -3.60 12.18 -3.85
CA GLN A 14 -5.03 12.50 -4.08
C GLN A 14 -6.06 11.38 -4.42
N SER A 15 -5.66 10.13 -4.65
CA SER A 15 -6.50 9.04 -5.15
C SER A 15 -6.92 8.06 -4.05
N CYS A 16 -7.19 8.55 -2.84
CA CYS A 16 -7.88 7.75 -1.82
C CYS A 16 -9.37 7.51 -2.15
N ILE A 17 -9.87 8.15 -3.22
CA ILE A 17 -11.27 8.09 -3.66
C ILE A 17 -11.45 7.06 -4.79
N VAL A 18 -10.41 6.78 -5.58
CA VAL A 18 -10.49 5.95 -6.79
C VAL A 18 -9.67 4.68 -6.59
N ASP A 19 -10.32 3.54 -6.80
CA ASP A 19 -9.61 2.27 -6.88
C ASP A 19 -8.79 2.20 -8.17
N ARG A 20 -7.48 2.44 -8.04
CA ARG A 20 -6.55 2.37 -9.18
C ARG A 20 -6.50 0.96 -9.79
N ARG A 21 -6.81 -0.09 -9.04
CA ARG A 21 -6.87 -1.46 -9.58
C ARG A 21 -8.04 -1.66 -10.53
N GLU A 22 -9.18 -0.98 -10.31
CA GLU A 22 -10.31 -1.01 -11.25
C GLU A 22 -9.97 -0.36 -12.59
N LEU A 23 -9.00 0.54 -12.60
CA LEU A 23 -8.46 1.17 -13.80
C LEU A 23 -7.30 0.38 -14.43
N ASN A 24 -6.96 -0.81 -13.89
CA ASN A 24 -5.75 -1.59 -14.23
C ASN A 24 -4.46 -0.76 -14.13
N ASP A 25 -4.45 0.21 -13.23
CA ASP A 25 -3.32 1.08 -13.01
C ASP A 25 -2.37 0.46 -11.98
N TRP A 26 -1.09 0.78 -12.11
CA TRP A 26 -0.06 0.21 -11.26
C TRP A 26 -0.12 0.82 -9.87
N VAL A 27 0.00 -0.05 -8.86
CA VAL A 27 0.03 0.34 -7.46
C VAL A 27 1.39 -0.02 -6.88
N HIS A 28 2.08 0.95 -6.28
CA HIS A 28 3.42 0.75 -5.72
C HIS A 28 3.51 -0.38 -4.67
N GLU A 29 2.42 -0.64 -3.94
CA GLU A 29 2.34 -1.77 -3.01
C GLU A 29 2.51 -3.14 -3.70
N ASP A 30 2.19 -3.23 -5.00
CA ASP A 30 2.33 -4.46 -5.78
C ASP A 30 3.77 -4.94 -5.80
N ASP A 31 4.72 -4.02 -5.96
CA ASP A 31 6.14 -4.36 -5.97
C ASP A 31 6.58 -4.88 -4.59
N ILE A 32 6.11 -4.24 -3.52
CA ILE A 32 6.42 -4.62 -2.14
C ILE A 32 5.86 -6.02 -1.87
N PHE A 33 4.60 -6.27 -2.22
CA PHE A 33 3.95 -7.56 -1.99
C PHE A 33 4.51 -8.66 -2.87
N ASN A 34 4.75 -8.41 -4.16
CA ASN A 34 5.38 -9.37 -5.07
C ASN A 34 6.78 -9.76 -4.57
N LYS A 35 7.60 -8.79 -4.14
CA LYS A 35 8.94 -9.05 -3.58
C LYS A 35 8.88 -9.89 -2.30
N ASN A 36 7.84 -9.70 -1.48
CA ASN A 36 7.62 -10.45 -0.24
C ASN A 36 6.78 -11.73 -0.42
N LYS A 37 6.43 -12.10 -1.67
CA LYS A 37 5.55 -13.25 -1.99
C LYS A 37 4.20 -13.19 -1.26
N LEU A 38 3.67 -11.99 -1.09
CA LEU A 38 2.38 -11.75 -0.44
C LEU A 38 1.28 -11.61 -1.51
N PRO A 39 0.03 -12.02 -1.19
CA PRO A 39 -1.07 -11.83 -2.10
C PRO A 39 -1.31 -10.33 -2.35
N LEU A 40 -1.56 -9.98 -3.61
CA LEU A 40 -2.03 -8.64 -3.97
C LEU A 40 -3.47 -8.48 -3.49
N ARG A 41 -3.83 -7.24 -3.14
CA ARG A 41 -5.22 -6.92 -2.81
C ARG A 41 -6.04 -6.88 -4.08
N LYS A 42 -7.32 -7.24 -3.99
CA LYS A 42 -8.23 -7.20 -5.15
C LYS A 42 -8.63 -5.77 -5.50
N ASN A 43 -8.76 -4.93 -4.48
CA ASN A 43 -9.17 -3.53 -4.57
C ASN A 43 -8.45 -2.71 -3.51
N CYS A 44 -8.48 -1.40 -3.68
CA CYS A 44 -7.85 -0.46 -2.76
C CYS A 44 -8.53 -0.36 -1.39
N HIS A 45 -9.78 -0.80 -1.29
CA HIS A 45 -10.59 -0.75 -0.07
C HIS A 45 -10.42 -1.98 0.83
N GLN A 46 -9.82 -3.05 0.32
CA GLN A 46 -9.53 -4.25 1.08
C GLN A 46 -8.54 -3.93 2.21
N GLU A 47 -8.89 -4.29 3.44
CA GLU A 47 -7.98 -4.12 4.58
C GLU A 47 -6.71 -4.94 4.40
N TYR A 48 -5.61 -4.41 4.95
CA TYR A 48 -4.35 -5.13 4.98
C TYR A 48 -4.37 -6.26 6.02
N THR A 49 -3.76 -7.38 5.66
CA THR A 49 -3.37 -8.40 6.62
C THR A 49 -2.16 -7.94 7.44
N GLY A 50 -1.96 -8.53 8.63
CA GLY A 50 -0.80 -8.19 9.47
C GLY A 50 0.55 -8.40 8.79
N THR A 51 0.68 -9.38 7.91
CA THR A 51 1.91 -9.62 7.13
C THR A 51 2.13 -8.56 6.05
N GLN A 52 1.07 -8.08 5.40
CA GLN A 52 1.14 -6.96 4.45
C GLN A 52 1.52 -5.66 5.17
N LEU A 53 0.92 -5.38 6.34
CA LEU A 53 1.28 -4.22 7.16
C LEU A 53 2.77 -4.26 7.55
N ASN A 54 3.27 -5.42 8.01
CA ASN A 54 4.68 -5.58 8.35
C ASN A 54 5.62 -5.37 7.15
N ALA A 55 5.23 -5.80 5.95
CA ALA A 55 6.04 -5.59 4.75
C ALA A 55 6.08 -4.12 4.32
N LEU A 56 4.95 -3.40 4.45
CA LEU A 56 4.87 -1.97 4.19
C LEU A 56 5.66 -1.16 5.21
N ASP A 57 5.54 -1.50 6.50
CA ASP A 57 6.24 -0.81 7.59
C ASP A 57 7.77 -0.94 7.46
N LYS A 58 8.25 -2.16 7.13
CA LYS A 58 9.67 -2.38 6.79
C LYS A 58 10.14 -1.49 5.65
N PHE A 59 9.35 -1.41 4.57
CA PHE A 59 9.69 -0.55 3.44
C PHE A 59 9.78 0.93 3.84
N MET A 60 8.83 1.43 4.64
CA MET A 60 8.85 2.81 5.11
C MET A 60 10.03 3.11 6.06
N THR A 61 10.40 2.14 6.87
CA THR A 61 11.54 2.26 7.80
C THR A 61 12.86 2.24 7.04
N ASP A 62 13.01 1.35 6.06
CA ASP A 62 14.19 1.29 5.20
C ASP A 62 14.33 2.55 4.32
N ALA A 63 13.23 3.13 3.85
CA ALA A 63 13.21 4.37 3.06
C ALA A 63 13.47 5.65 3.89
N SER A 64 13.55 5.55 5.23
CA SER A 64 13.86 6.67 6.11
C SER A 64 15.36 6.79 6.45
N ILE A 65 16.19 5.94 5.84
CA ILE A 65 17.65 5.99 5.89
C ILE A 65 18.15 6.47 4.52
N ASP A 66 17.90 7.73 4.20
CA ASP A 66 18.64 8.53 3.19
C ASP A 66 18.51 10.02 3.52
#